data_AF-A0A2E5CUJ2-F1
#
_entry.id   AF-A0A2E5CUJ2-F1
#
_cell.length_a   1.000
_cell.length_b   1.000
_cell.length_c   1.000
_cell.angle_alpha   90.00
_cell.angle_beta   90.00
_cell.angle_gamma   90.00
#
_symmetry.space_group_name_H-M   'P 1'
#
loop_
_entity.id
_entity.type
_entity.pdbx_description
1 polymer ?
#
loop_
_entity_poly.entity_id
_entity_poly.type
_entity_poly.pdbx_seq_one_letter_code
_entity_poly.pdbx_strand_id
1 'polypeptide(L)' 'MLLKSTMNKDKLLKGCIWISLFILTLAISAVLIFAGFNNVKYDDYKVLIIGLSLLPFMFYCAFRGIRIILSAIFE' A
#
# COMPACT_ATOMS: atom_id res chain seq x y z
N MET A 1 -10.54 37.56 4.07
CA MET A 1 -10.86 36.13 4.23
C MET A 1 -9.56 35.34 4.11
N LEU A 2 -8.82 35.22 5.21
CA LEU A 2 -7.57 34.47 5.26
C LEU A 2 -7.93 32.98 5.35
N LEU A 3 -7.73 32.23 4.26
CA LEU A 3 -7.80 30.78 4.24
C LEU A 3 -6.67 30.21 5.11
N LYS A 4 -6.86 30.18 6.43
CA LYS A 4 -6.08 29.35 7.31
C LYS A 4 -6.69 27.95 7.27
N SER A 5 -6.41 27.22 6.20
CA SER A 5 -6.60 25.77 6.21
C SER A 5 -5.60 25.20 7.22
N THR A 6 -6.03 25.03 8.45
CA THR A 6 -5.28 24.23 9.42
C THR A 6 -5.41 22.78 9.01
N MET A 7 -4.56 22.36 8.07
CA MET A 7 -4.39 20.97 7.65
C MET A 7 -4.37 20.06 8.88
N ASN A 8 -5.20 19.02 8.86
CA ASN A 8 -5.33 18.11 9.98
C ASN A 8 -4.11 17.17 10.03
N LYS A 9 -3.09 17.57 10.80
CA LYS A 9 -1.80 16.86 10.90
C LYS A 9 -1.95 15.40 11.34
N ASP A 10 -2.92 15.09 12.19
CA ASP A 10 -3.18 13.72 12.65
C ASP A 10 -3.73 12.83 11.54
N LYS A 11 -4.68 13.36 10.74
CA LYS A 11 -5.16 12.67 9.54
C LYS A 11 -4.02 12.50 8.54
N LEU A 12 -3.20 13.52 8.32
CA LEU A 12 -2.06 13.43 7.41
C LEU A 12 -1.09 12.32 7.83
N LEU A 13 -0.71 12.26 9.11
CA LEU A 13 0.16 11.20 9.63
C LEU A 13 -0.43 9.81 9.42
N LYS A 14 -1.73 9.63 9.69
CA LYS A 14 -2.43 8.36 9.42
C LYS A 14 -2.39 8.00 7.93
N GLY A 15 -2.58 8.98 7.05
CA GLY A 15 -2.46 8.82 5.62
C GLY A 15 -1.06 8.36 5.20
N CYS A 16 -0.02 9.01 5.72
CA CYS A 16 1.37 8.61 5.50
C CYS A 16 1.65 7.18 5.97
N ILE A 17 1.14 6.75 7.13
CA ILE A 17 1.30 5.37 7.62
C ILE A 17 0.71 4.36 6.63
N TRP A 18 -0.48 4.63 6.08
CA TRP A 18 -1.09 3.77 5.06
C TRP A 18 -0.28 3.72 3.76
N ILE A 19 0.28 4.85 3.33
CA ILE A 19 1.15 4.89 2.14
C ILE A 19 2.47 4.15 2.40
N SER A 20 3.07 4.29 3.58
CA SER A 20 4.26 3.52 3.96
C SER A 20 3.99 2.02 3.94
N LEU A 21 2.83 1.59 4.48
CA LEU A 21 2.41 0.19 4.42
C LEU A 21 2.20 -0.28 2.98
N PHE A 22 1.62 0.56 2.11
CA PHE A 22 1.49 0.28 0.68
C PHE A 22 2.86 0.04 0.01
N ILE A 23 3.84 0.94 0.22
CA ILE A 23 5.18 0.81 -0.38
C ILE A 23 5.89 -0.45 0.13
N LEU A 24 5.80 -0.74 1.43
CA LEU A 24 6.36 -1.95 2.01
C LEU A 24 5.73 -3.21 1.39
N THR A 25 4.40 -3.23 1.29
CA THR A 25 3.63 -4.34 0.71
C THR A 25 3.99 -4.53 -0.76
N LEU A 26 4.15 -3.44 -1.52
CA LEU A 26 4.59 -3.44 -2.91
C LEU A 26 5.96 -4.11 -3.07
N ALA A 27 6.94 -3.71 -2.25
CA ALA A 27 8.28 -4.28 -2.29
C ALA A 27 8.27 -5.79 -1.94
N ILE A 28 7.55 -6.18 -0.89
CA ILE A 28 7.43 -7.59 -0.47
C ILE A 28 6.73 -8.41 -1.57
N SER A 29 5.63 -7.91 -2.13
CA SER A 29 4.89 -8.58 -3.20
C SER A 29 5.76 -8.77 -4.44
N ALA A 30 6.55 -7.76 -4.84
CA ALA A 30 7.47 -7.87 -5.97
C ALA A 30 8.53 -8.98 -5.75
N VAL A 31 9.14 -9.05 -4.56
CA VAL A 31 10.12 -10.09 -4.23
C VAL A 31 9.47 -11.47 -4.22
N LEU A 32 8.29 -11.61 -3.62
CA LEU A 32 7.56 -12.89 -3.57
C LEU A 32 7.11 -13.36 -4.94
N ILE A 33 6.64 -12.46 -5.80
CA ILE A 33 6.25 -12.83 -7.17
C ILE A 33 7.48 -13.27 -7.96
N PHE A 34 8.60 -12.54 -7.86
CA PHE A 34 9.85 -12.91 -8.52
C PHE A 34 10.37 -14.28 -8.04
N ALA A 35 10.45 -14.49 -6.72
CA ALA A 35 10.86 -15.77 -6.13
C ALA A 35 9.86 -16.90 -6.49
N GLY A 36 8.57 -16.58 -6.47
CA GLY A 36 7.49 -17.49 -6.82
C GLY A 36 7.62 -18.03 -8.24
N PHE A 37 7.87 -17.16 -9.23
CA PHE A 37 8.12 -17.60 -10.60
C PHE A 37 9.34 -18.51 -10.75
N ASN A 38 10.36 -18.36 -9.90
CA ASN A 38 11.48 -19.29 -9.89
C ASN A 38 11.10 -20.66 -9.31
N ASN A 39 10.22 -20.69 -8.30
CA ASN A 39 9.74 -21.91 -7.66
C ASN A 39 8.75 -22.72 -8.53
N VAL A 40 8.05 -22.07 -9.46
CA VAL A 40 7.18 -22.74 -10.45
C VAL A 40 7.93 -23.81 -11.24
N LYS A 41 9.24 -23.64 -11.48
CA LYS A 41 10.07 -24.65 -12.17
C LYS A 41 10.17 -25.98 -11.42
N TYR A 42 9.89 -25.96 -10.11
CA TYR A 42 9.88 -27.11 -9.23
C TYR A 42 8.45 -27.52 -8.83
N ASP A 43 7.44 -27.05 -9.58
CA ASP A 43 6.01 -27.30 -9.33
C ASP A 43 5.50 -26.77 -7.97
N ASP A 44 6.21 -25.80 -7.37
CA ASP A 44 5.81 -25.12 -6.13
C ASP A 44 5.29 -23.70 -6.41
N TYR A 45 3.97 -23.56 -6.34
CA TYR A 45 3.27 -22.29 -6.57
C TYR A 45 2.97 -21.51 -5.29
N LYS A 46 3.29 -22.03 -4.10
CA LYS A 46 2.86 -21.42 -2.82
C LYS A 46 3.33 -19.98 -2.68
N VAL A 47 4.60 -19.74 -2.97
CA VAL A 47 5.22 -18.41 -2.88
C VAL A 47 4.59 -17.43 -3.88
N LEU A 48 4.31 -17.90 -5.10
CA LEU A 48 3.66 -17.10 -6.14
C LEU A 48 2.23 -16.72 -5.75
N ILE A 49 1.44 -17.69 -5.23
CA ILE A 49 0.07 -17.46 -4.77
C ILE A 49 0.05 -16.43 -3.64
N ILE A 50 0.97 -16.53 -2.68
CA ILE A 50 1.10 -15.52 -1.61
C ILE A 50 1.41 -14.16 -2.23
N GLY A 51 2.43 -14.04 -3.07
CA GLY A 51 2.81 -12.77 -3.71
C GLY A 51 1.66 -12.11 -4.48
N LEU A 52 0.87 -12.90 -5.23
CA LEU A 52 -0.31 -12.44 -5.95
C LEU A 52 -1.46 -12.05 -5.02
N SER A 53 -1.68 -12.79 -3.92
CA SER A 53 -2.72 -12.47 -2.93
C SER A 53 -2.47 -11.14 -2.19
N LEU A 54 -1.21 -10.67 -2.14
CA LEU A 54 -0.88 -9.35 -1.60
C LEU A 54 -1.29 -8.19 -2.53
N LEU A 55 -1.50 -8.42 -3.83
CA LEU A 55 -1.91 -7.38 -4.79
C LEU A 55 -3.24 -6.68 -4.39
N PRO A 56 -4.36 -7.37 -4.12
CA PRO A 56 -5.59 -6.71 -3.70
C PRO A 56 -5.41 -5.93 -2.38
N PHE A 57 -4.63 -6.47 -1.44
CA PHE A 57 -4.31 -5.77 -0.19
C PHE A 57 -3.51 -4.48 -0.44
N MET A 58 -2.55 -4.53 -1.36
CA MET A 58 -1.76 -3.39 -1.78
C MET A 58 -2.64 -2.27 -2.36
N PHE A 59 -3.57 -2.59 -3.27
CA PHE A 59 -4.51 -1.59 -3.80
C PHE A 59 -5.39 -1.00 -2.69
N TYR A 60 -5.88 -1.82 -1.77
CA TYR A 60 -6.64 -1.35 -0.63
C TYR A 60 -5.87 -0.33 0.22
N CYS A 61 -4.60 -0.62 0.53
CA CYS A 61 -3.73 0.30 1.27
C CYS A 61 -3.53 1.63 0.54
N ALA A 62 -3.30 1.59 -0.78
CA ALA A 62 -3.12 2.79 -1.59
C ALA A 62 -4.39 3.67 -1.58
N PHE A 63 -5.55 3.11 -1.90
CA PHE A 63 -6.81 3.86 -1.92
C PHE A 63 -7.14 4.45 -0.55
N ARG A 64 -6.95 3.68 0.52
CA ARG A 64 -7.20 4.15 1.89
C ARG A 64 -6.24 5.27 2.29
N GLY A 65 -4.95 5.13 2.00
CA GLY A 65 -3.94 6.15 2.28
C GLY A 65 -4.23 7.46 1.56
N ILE A 66 -4.45 7.40 0.24
CA ILE A 66 -4.78 8.58 -0.58
C ILE A 66 -6.04 9.27 -0.07
N ARG A 67 -7.11 8.50 0.22
CA ARG A 67 -8.36 9.07 0.74
C ARG A 67 -8.15 9.84 2.04
N ILE A 68 -7.38 9.28 2.98
CA ILE A 68 -7.11 9.93 4.27
C ILE A 68 -6.27 11.20 4.07
N ILE A 69 -5.27 11.17 3.18
CA ILE A 69 -4.45 12.35 2.86
C ILE A 69 -5.31 13.46 2.26
N LEU A 70 -6.17 13.13 1.29
CA LEU A 70 -7.09 14.11 0.69
C LEU A 70 -8.02 14.73 1.74
N SER A 71 -8.60 13.91 2.61
CA SER A 71 -9.42 14.37 3.75
C SER A 71 -8.62 15.07 4.86
N ALA A 72 -7.29 15.12 4.80
CA ALA A 72 -6.47 15.91 5.72
C ALA A 72 -6.14 17.31 5.17
N ILE A 73 -6.13 17.43 3.84
CA ILE A 73 -5.75 18.64 3.10
C ILE A 73 -6.97 19.51 2.79
N PHE A 74 -8.05 18.88 2.35
CA PHE A 74 -9.25 19.57 1.83
C PHE A 74 -10.38 19.70 2.86
N GLU A 75 -10.25 19.05 4.01
CA GLU A 75 -11.22 19.05 5.11
C GLU A 75 -10.53 19.51 6.41
#